data_AF-A0A7S0BSY6-F1
#
_entry.id   AF-A0A7S0BSY6-F1
#
_cell.length_a   1.000
_cell.length_b   1.000
_cell.length_c   1.000
_cell.angle_alpha   90.00
_cell.angle_beta   90.00
_cell.angle_gamma   90.00
#
_symmetry.space_group_name_H-M   'P 1'
#
loop_
_entity.id
_entity.type
_entity.pdbx_description
1 polymer ?
#
loop_
_entity_poly.entity_id
_entity_poly.type
_entity_poly.pdbx_seq_one_letter_code
_entity_poly.pdbx_strand_id
1 'polypeptide(L)'
;VKTLGELITLACNSVDSERNEDWEEVYGALYAIEKVVTSGVGRSLVCSEEANLVWKLICGNVQEHGWLLHPHGWIRLISSRLLGHHLAGVGTPEEAITRPANTVFSGPNDGIVSEVLRSLCSQLEATQLSLKLAEQAVKNLLYMSRVVRLLPELGDTKKVGASVPTSTPAENPDEGENVAEDSEPELNRGWRWLIRRLCGLSSRAGDASSLRRASGMKLITSIVKFCESRDLVGLGIPLVSIVFQVTEAHPVPDTGFPGDDADAVRAMPQITEDLKGALVEKLGVAEFLELSSSVRDRHSLRKVQRKRKQKTLAVSNPEIKAKRRMKRNLQKKQKRKEETQERILRKGKTRVSRGSFSLNHDDKSEF
;
A
#
# COMPACT_ATOMS: atom_id res chain seq x y z
N VAL A 1 3.92 33.88 -2.21
CA VAL A 1 3.96 33.48 -3.63
C VAL A 1 5.39 33.39 -4.15
N LYS A 2 6.18 34.48 -4.18
CA LYS A 2 7.62 34.44 -4.59
C LYS A 2 8.43 33.36 -3.86
N THR A 3 8.24 33.21 -2.55
CA THR A 3 8.90 32.18 -1.72
C THR A 3 8.47 30.75 -2.03
N LEU A 4 7.24 30.51 -2.49
CA LEU A 4 6.77 29.17 -2.86
C LEU A 4 7.42 28.74 -4.18
N GLY A 5 7.43 29.62 -5.18
CA GLY A 5 8.11 29.35 -6.46
C GLY A 5 9.60 29.06 -6.31
N GLU A 6 10.29 29.76 -5.42
CA GLU A 6 11.71 29.52 -5.09
C GLU A 6 11.90 28.16 -4.41
N LEU A 7 11.06 27.80 -3.43
CA LEU A 7 11.10 26.49 -2.77
C LEU A 7 10.78 25.34 -3.72
N ILE A 8 9.87 25.57 -4.66
CA ILE A 8 9.52 24.59 -5.71
C ILE A 8 10.70 24.41 -6.65
N THR A 9 11.34 25.50 -7.08
CA THR A 9 12.52 25.46 -7.93
C THR A 9 13.68 24.75 -7.24
N LEU A 10 13.90 24.99 -5.94
CA LEU A 10 14.88 24.27 -5.13
C LEU A 10 14.57 22.76 -5.07
N ALA A 11 13.30 22.41 -4.89
CA ALA A 11 12.87 21.02 -4.88
C ALA A 11 13.00 20.36 -6.25
N CYS A 12 12.83 21.10 -7.36
CA CYS A 12 13.07 20.61 -8.72
C CYS A 12 14.57 20.40 -9.00
N ASN A 13 15.41 21.36 -8.62
CA ASN A 13 16.84 21.32 -8.93
C ASN A 13 17.58 20.20 -8.16
N SER A 14 17.06 19.78 -7.01
CA SER A 14 17.58 18.64 -6.25
C SER A 14 17.13 17.27 -6.80
N VAL A 15 16.31 17.24 -7.87
CA VAL A 15 15.93 16.00 -8.60
C VAL A 15 17.00 15.57 -9.60
N ASP A 16 17.79 16.52 -10.12
CA ASP A 16 18.79 16.25 -11.17
C ASP A 16 20.12 15.68 -10.61
N SER A 17 20.30 15.67 -9.30
CA SER A 17 21.43 14.97 -8.65
C SER A 17 21.10 13.49 -8.55
N GLU A 18 21.65 12.67 -9.46
CA GLU A 18 21.55 11.19 -9.55
C GLU A 18 22.03 10.41 -8.28
N ARG A 19 22.17 11.06 -7.13
CA ARG A 19 22.66 10.45 -5.89
C ARG A 19 21.57 10.41 -4.85
N ASN A 20 21.22 9.19 -4.44
CA ASN A 20 20.50 8.84 -3.20
C ASN A 20 21.04 9.51 -1.91
N GLU A 21 22.10 10.32 -1.99
CA GLU A 21 22.82 10.97 -0.90
C GLU A 21 22.16 12.30 -0.46
N ASP A 22 21.41 13.00 -1.33
CA ASP A 22 20.88 14.35 -1.05
C ASP A 22 19.39 14.37 -0.62
N TRP A 23 18.88 13.25 -0.08
CA TRP A 23 17.47 13.13 0.32
C TRP A 23 17.07 14.15 1.41
N GLU A 24 18.04 14.66 2.19
CA GLU A 24 17.81 15.64 3.25
C GLU A 24 17.37 17.00 2.70
N GLU A 25 17.96 17.44 1.59
CA GLU A 25 17.60 18.70 0.93
C GLU A 25 16.20 18.60 0.32
N VAL A 26 15.91 17.50 -0.38
CA VAL A 26 14.59 17.21 -0.93
C VAL A 26 13.54 17.17 0.19
N TYR A 27 13.85 16.48 1.29
CA TYR A 27 12.95 16.42 2.45
C TYR A 27 12.73 17.79 3.09
N GLY A 28 13.80 18.59 3.26
CA GLY A 28 13.73 19.94 3.81
C GLY A 28 12.87 20.87 2.96
N ALA A 29 13.04 20.83 1.63
CA ALA A 29 12.23 21.60 0.69
C ALA A 29 10.76 21.20 0.76
N LEU A 30 10.47 19.88 0.74
CA LEU A 30 9.10 19.36 0.86
C LEU A 30 8.46 19.72 2.21
N TYR A 31 9.25 19.74 3.27
CA TYR A 31 8.79 20.14 4.60
C TYR A 31 8.45 21.62 4.68
N ALA A 32 9.28 22.48 4.09
CA ALA A 32 8.97 23.90 3.98
C ALA A 32 7.66 24.10 3.19
N ILE A 33 7.48 23.40 2.07
CA ILE A 33 6.24 23.43 1.29
C ILE A 33 5.04 22.97 2.14
N GLU A 34 5.16 21.85 2.87
CA GLU A 34 4.09 21.36 3.74
C GLU A 34 3.68 22.39 4.80
N LYS A 35 4.65 23.10 5.40
CA LYS A 35 4.38 24.16 6.38
C LYS A 35 3.71 25.38 5.76
N VAL A 36 4.11 25.77 4.56
CA VAL A 36 3.43 26.84 3.84
C VAL A 36 1.99 26.43 3.55
N VAL A 37 1.76 25.25 2.95
CA VAL A 37 0.45 24.71 2.58
C VAL A 37 -0.50 24.59 3.78
N THR A 38 0.01 24.16 4.93
CA THR A 38 -0.79 23.98 6.15
C THR A 38 -1.03 25.27 6.93
N SER A 39 -0.29 26.35 6.62
CA SER A 39 -0.54 27.66 7.22
C SER A 39 -1.90 28.23 6.79
N GLY A 40 -2.50 29.09 7.62
CA GLY A 40 -3.82 29.68 7.34
C GLY A 40 -3.88 30.48 6.02
N VAL A 41 -2.74 31.03 5.58
CA VAL A 41 -2.60 31.79 4.32
C VAL A 41 -2.32 30.86 3.12
N GLY A 42 -1.76 29.68 3.37
CA GLY A 42 -1.32 28.75 2.33
C GLY A 42 -2.36 27.80 1.77
N ARG A 43 -3.55 27.74 2.38
CA ARG A 43 -4.60 26.80 1.96
C ARG A 43 -5.15 27.12 0.56
N SER A 44 -5.16 28.40 0.16
CA SER A 44 -5.52 28.82 -1.20
C SER A 44 -4.41 28.55 -2.22
N LEU A 45 -3.15 28.47 -1.79
CA LEU A 45 -2.00 28.17 -2.66
C LEU A 45 -1.99 26.71 -3.13
N VAL A 46 -2.69 25.82 -2.45
CA VAL A 46 -2.74 24.38 -2.77
C VAL A 46 -3.30 24.09 -4.16
N CYS A 47 -4.19 24.96 -4.65
CA CYS A 47 -4.80 24.85 -5.98
C CYS A 47 -4.33 25.98 -6.92
N SER A 48 -3.19 26.62 -6.63
CA SER A 48 -2.60 27.60 -7.53
C SER A 48 -1.91 26.92 -8.72
N GLU A 49 -1.71 27.65 -9.82
CA GLU A 49 -1.01 27.12 -10.98
C GLU A 49 0.43 26.70 -10.67
N GLU A 50 1.12 27.41 -9.78
CA GLU A 50 2.48 27.05 -9.33
C GLU A 50 2.49 25.74 -8.55
N ALA A 51 1.43 25.48 -7.77
CA ALA A 51 1.29 24.21 -7.06
C ALA A 51 1.06 23.03 -8.02
N ASN A 52 0.45 23.25 -9.19
CA ASN A 52 0.27 22.21 -10.20
C ASN A 52 1.61 21.60 -10.66
N LEU A 53 2.69 22.38 -10.70
CA LEU A 53 4.03 21.84 -11.01
C LEU A 53 4.52 20.90 -9.90
N VAL A 54 4.33 21.27 -8.64
CA VAL A 54 4.64 20.42 -7.47
C VAL A 54 3.84 19.13 -7.53
N TRP A 55 2.56 19.22 -7.87
CA TRP A 55 1.71 18.06 -7.97
C TRP A 55 2.11 17.15 -9.12
N LYS A 56 2.53 17.71 -10.26
CA LYS A 56 3.14 16.96 -11.35
C LYS A 56 4.46 16.30 -10.95
N LEU A 57 5.25 16.85 -10.04
CA LEU A 57 6.48 16.21 -9.55
C LEU A 57 6.20 15.11 -8.53
N ILE A 58 5.23 15.33 -7.64
CA ILE A 58 4.80 14.32 -6.67
C ILE A 58 4.13 13.13 -7.39
N CYS A 59 3.31 13.42 -8.40
CA CYS A 59 2.41 12.45 -9.05
C CYS A 59 2.85 11.98 -10.44
N GLY A 60 3.76 12.68 -11.10
CA GLY A 60 4.06 12.50 -12.52
C GLY A 60 5.24 11.58 -12.82
N ASN A 61 5.34 11.26 -14.11
CA ASN A 61 6.36 10.39 -14.72
C ASN A 61 7.66 11.18 -14.95
N VAL A 62 8.36 11.55 -13.89
CA VAL A 62 9.80 11.81 -14.03
C VAL A 62 10.47 10.44 -13.97
N GLN A 63 11.31 10.15 -14.96
CA GLN A 63 11.76 8.82 -15.40
C GLN A 63 12.44 7.91 -14.34
N GLU A 64 12.43 8.26 -13.05
CA GLU A 64 13.04 7.48 -11.97
C GLU A 64 12.20 7.39 -10.68
N HIS A 65 10.87 7.29 -10.82
CA HIS A 65 9.90 7.12 -9.71
C HIS A 65 9.63 8.45 -8.98
N GLY A 66 8.49 9.09 -9.28
CA GLY A 66 8.03 10.30 -8.59
C GLY A 66 8.06 10.15 -7.06
N TRP A 67 8.05 11.26 -6.31
CA TRP A 67 8.41 11.25 -4.88
C TRP A 67 7.53 10.35 -3.98
N LEU A 68 6.35 9.94 -4.44
CA LEU A 68 5.54 8.90 -3.80
C LEU A 68 6.25 7.55 -3.69
N LEU A 69 7.11 7.20 -4.64
CA LEU A 69 7.84 5.94 -4.70
C LEU A 69 9.34 6.08 -4.42
N HIS A 70 9.76 7.23 -3.88
CA HIS A 70 11.14 7.48 -3.51
C HIS A 70 11.72 6.37 -2.61
N PRO A 71 13.00 5.97 -2.76
CA PRO A 71 13.63 4.94 -1.93
C PRO A 71 13.58 5.23 -0.42
N HIS A 72 13.75 6.51 -0.06
CA HIS A 72 13.71 6.98 1.33
C HIS A 72 12.27 7.13 1.86
N GLY A 73 11.98 6.49 3.00
CA GLY A 73 10.62 6.44 3.57
C GLY A 73 10.05 7.78 4.04
N TRP A 74 10.89 8.73 4.47
CA TRP A 74 10.41 10.05 4.89
C TRP A 74 9.95 10.91 3.71
N ILE A 75 10.61 10.79 2.56
CA ILE A 75 10.18 11.45 1.32
C ILE A 75 8.84 10.87 0.85
N ARG A 76 8.67 9.54 0.89
CA ARG A 76 7.37 8.91 0.59
C ARG A 76 6.25 9.44 1.49
N LEU A 77 6.51 9.54 2.80
CA LEU A 77 5.53 10.01 3.78
C LEU A 77 5.15 11.49 3.56
N ILE A 78 6.13 12.38 3.38
CA ILE A 78 5.83 13.79 3.17
C ILE A 78 5.14 14.05 1.83
N SER A 79 5.53 13.34 0.78
CA SER A 79 4.86 13.41 -0.54
C SER A 79 3.42 12.92 -0.46
N SER A 80 3.17 11.83 0.28
CA SER A 80 1.82 11.31 0.52
C SER A 80 0.96 12.30 1.34
N ARG A 81 1.55 13.00 2.32
CA ARG A 81 0.86 14.05 3.10
C ARG A 81 0.53 15.27 2.26
N LEU A 82 1.49 15.75 1.47
CA LEU A 82 1.31 16.84 0.52
C LEU A 82 0.22 16.54 -0.51
N LEU A 83 0.19 15.33 -1.06
CA LEU A 83 -0.93 14.87 -1.91
C LEU A 83 -2.26 14.92 -1.14
N GLY A 84 -2.31 14.48 0.11
CA GLY A 84 -3.51 14.57 0.93
C GLY A 84 -3.98 16.00 1.16
N HIS A 85 -3.06 16.94 1.39
CA HIS A 85 -3.38 18.36 1.47
C HIS A 85 -3.92 18.90 0.15
N HIS A 86 -3.35 18.47 -0.98
CA HIS A 86 -3.89 18.81 -2.30
C HIS A 86 -5.32 18.35 -2.48
N LEU A 87 -5.59 17.06 -2.26
CA LEU A 87 -6.93 16.49 -2.40
C LEU A 87 -7.94 17.18 -1.46
N ALA A 88 -7.54 17.51 -0.24
CA ALA A 88 -8.38 18.27 0.69
C ALA A 88 -8.64 19.72 0.23
N GLY A 89 -7.67 20.35 -0.44
CA GLY A 89 -7.81 21.69 -1.02
C GLY A 89 -8.73 21.73 -2.23
N VAL A 90 -8.76 20.67 -3.04
CA VAL A 90 -9.67 20.52 -4.18
C VAL A 90 -11.14 20.49 -3.73
N GLY A 91 -11.42 19.97 -2.53
CA GLY A 91 -12.76 19.85 -1.96
C GLY A 91 -13.22 18.40 -1.88
N THR A 92 -14.53 18.17 -1.79
CA THR A 92 -15.06 16.79 -1.77
C THR A 92 -14.86 16.09 -3.14
N PRO A 93 -14.86 14.74 -3.19
CA PRO A 93 -14.79 14.03 -4.48
C PRO A 93 -15.89 14.44 -5.47
N GLU A 94 -17.08 14.80 -4.97
CA GLU A 94 -18.21 15.30 -5.73
C GLU A 94 -17.96 16.73 -6.26
N GLU A 95 -17.29 17.58 -5.49
CA GLU A 95 -16.86 18.91 -5.95
C GLU A 95 -15.74 18.81 -6.99
N ALA A 96 -14.79 17.89 -6.78
CA ALA A 96 -13.62 17.70 -7.64
C ALA A 96 -14.00 17.40 -9.09
N ILE A 97 -15.05 16.60 -9.32
CA ILE A 97 -15.52 16.27 -10.67
C ILE A 97 -16.22 17.43 -11.38
N THR A 98 -16.73 18.42 -10.62
CA THR A 98 -17.42 19.59 -11.17
C THR A 98 -16.49 20.77 -11.45
N ARG A 99 -15.28 20.74 -10.88
CA ARG A 99 -14.25 21.79 -11.04
C ARG A 99 -13.03 21.24 -11.79
N PRO A 100 -13.10 21.11 -13.12
CA PRO A 100 -11.99 20.58 -13.92
C PRO A 100 -10.81 21.55 -14.09
N ALA A 101 -10.87 22.78 -13.57
CA ALA A 101 -9.78 23.75 -13.68
C ALA A 101 -8.95 23.78 -12.38
N ASN A 102 -7.63 23.58 -12.50
CA ASN A 102 -6.61 23.67 -11.44
C ASN A 102 -6.58 22.54 -10.40
N THR A 103 -6.78 21.29 -10.81
CA THR A 103 -6.61 20.11 -9.96
C THR A 103 -5.57 19.15 -10.55
N VAL A 104 -5.09 18.16 -9.78
CA VAL A 104 -4.33 17.00 -10.32
C VAL A 104 -5.08 16.27 -11.45
N PHE A 105 -6.39 16.51 -11.56
CA PHE A 105 -7.28 15.97 -12.58
C PHE A 105 -7.37 16.83 -13.84
N SER A 106 -6.69 18.00 -13.86
CA SER A 106 -6.71 18.96 -14.96
C SER A 106 -5.53 18.74 -15.91
N GLY A 107 -5.81 18.07 -17.02
CA GLY A 107 -4.87 17.83 -18.11
C GLY A 107 -5.44 16.81 -19.11
N PRO A 108 -4.87 16.66 -20.31
CA PRO A 108 -5.16 15.48 -21.12
C PRO A 108 -4.96 14.22 -20.26
N ASN A 109 -5.82 13.20 -20.43
CA ASN A 109 -5.84 11.95 -19.67
C ASN A 109 -4.55 11.12 -19.89
N ASP A 110 -3.41 11.65 -19.46
CA ASP A 110 -2.04 11.16 -19.71
C ASP A 110 -1.65 10.00 -18.77
N GLY A 111 -2.62 9.41 -18.06
CA GLY A 111 -2.37 8.27 -17.16
C GLY A 111 -1.99 8.63 -15.73
N ILE A 112 -1.85 9.92 -15.40
CA ILE A 112 -1.40 10.40 -14.08
C ILE A 112 -2.27 9.83 -12.94
N VAL A 113 -3.60 9.84 -13.09
CA VAL A 113 -4.51 9.29 -12.07
C VAL A 113 -4.28 7.80 -11.84
N SER A 114 -4.15 7.02 -12.92
CA SER A 114 -3.82 5.60 -12.83
C SER A 114 -2.47 5.37 -12.16
N GLU A 115 -1.49 6.24 -12.41
CA GLU A 115 -0.15 6.15 -11.84
C GLU A 115 -0.11 6.51 -10.35
N VAL A 116 -0.88 7.53 -9.93
CA VAL A 116 -1.08 7.85 -8.52
C VAL A 116 -1.72 6.68 -7.78
N LEU A 117 -2.76 6.06 -8.35
CA LEU A 117 -3.39 4.88 -7.76
C LEU A 117 -2.38 3.72 -7.60
N ARG A 118 -1.57 3.44 -8.64
CA ARG A 118 -0.51 2.43 -8.59
C ARG A 118 0.54 2.75 -7.53
N SER A 119 1.00 4.00 -7.49
CA SER A 119 2.01 4.48 -6.56
C SER A 119 1.53 4.33 -5.10
N LEU A 120 0.30 4.75 -4.80
CA LEU A 120 -0.28 4.62 -3.47
C LEU A 120 -0.49 3.14 -3.07
N CYS A 121 -0.92 2.28 -4.00
CA CYS A 121 -0.97 0.83 -3.74
C CYS A 121 0.41 0.24 -3.48
N SER A 122 1.44 0.67 -4.21
CA SER A 122 2.82 0.21 -4.02
C SER A 122 3.43 0.74 -2.71
N GLN A 123 3.04 1.94 -2.23
CA GLN A 123 3.43 2.42 -0.90
C GLN A 123 2.98 1.46 0.20
N LEU A 124 1.79 0.86 0.09
CA LEU A 124 1.31 -0.16 1.04
C LEU A 124 2.11 -1.46 0.98
N GLU A 125 2.86 -1.71 -0.09
CA GLU A 125 3.75 -2.86 -0.26
C GLU A 125 5.21 -2.57 0.11
N ALA A 126 5.51 -1.37 0.61
CA ALA A 126 6.86 -1.01 1.03
C ALA A 126 7.40 -2.02 2.05
N THR A 127 8.68 -2.39 1.89
CA THR A 127 9.38 -3.35 2.76
C THR A 127 9.34 -2.94 4.24
N GLN A 128 9.42 -1.64 4.50
CA GLN A 128 9.21 -1.03 5.81
C GLN A 128 8.02 -0.07 5.72
N LEU A 129 6.83 -0.61 5.94
CA LEU A 129 5.59 0.16 6.00
C LEU A 129 5.40 0.70 7.43
N SER A 130 5.38 2.01 7.59
CA SER A 130 5.02 2.65 8.85
C SER A 130 3.51 2.91 8.93
N LEU A 131 2.94 2.91 10.14
CA LEU A 131 1.53 3.24 10.36
C LEU A 131 1.14 4.59 9.72
N LYS A 132 1.95 5.63 9.91
CA LYS A 132 1.69 6.97 9.36
C LYS A 132 1.60 6.98 7.83
N LEU A 133 2.49 6.24 7.15
CA LEU A 133 2.46 6.13 5.69
C LEU A 133 1.23 5.35 5.23
N ALA A 134 0.92 4.24 5.91
CA ALA A 134 -0.25 3.43 5.60
C ALA A 134 -1.56 4.23 5.74
N GLU A 135 -1.72 4.96 6.84
CA GLU A 135 -2.89 5.80 7.09
C GLU A 135 -3.06 6.89 6.04
N GLN A 136 -1.97 7.57 5.67
CA GLN A 136 -2.03 8.62 4.66
C GLN A 136 -2.35 8.06 3.26
N ALA A 137 -1.71 6.94 2.88
CA ALA A 137 -1.99 6.27 1.62
C ALA A 137 -3.45 5.79 1.54
N VAL A 138 -4.01 5.24 2.62
CA VAL A 138 -5.42 4.83 2.69
C VAL A 138 -6.36 6.01 2.52
N LYS A 139 -6.10 7.15 3.17
CA LYS A 139 -6.93 8.37 3.01
C LYS A 139 -6.92 8.87 1.56
N ASN A 140 -5.73 8.94 0.96
CA ASN A 140 -5.57 9.39 -0.42
C ASN A 140 -6.25 8.42 -1.40
N LEU A 141 -6.06 7.11 -1.24
CA LEU A 141 -6.72 6.08 -2.05
C LEU A 141 -8.24 6.13 -1.91
N LEU A 142 -8.77 6.37 -0.70
CA LEU A 142 -10.21 6.47 -0.48
C LEU A 142 -10.80 7.64 -1.27
N TYR A 143 -10.17 8.80 -1.20
CA TYR A 143 -10.56 9.98 -1.98
C TYR A 143 -10.52 9.68 -3.49
N MET A 144 -9.38 9.21 -3.98
CA MET A 144 -9.17 8.90 -5.41
C MET A 144 -10.13 7.82 -5.91
N SER A 145 -10.44 6.81 -5.09
CA SER A 145 -11.39 5.76 -5.43
C SER A 145 -12.80 6.30 -5.66
N ARG A 146 -13.21 7.35 -4.91
CA ARG A 146 -14.49 8.02 -5.13
C ARG A 146 -14.46 8.85 -6.41
N VAL A 147 -13.39 9.61 -6.65
CA VAL A 147 -13.24 10.40 -7.88
C VAL A 147 -13.29 9.51 -9.12
N VAL A 148 -12.50 8.43 -9.18
CA VAL A 148 -12.45 7.53 -10.35
C VAL A 148 -13.74 6.72 -10.52
N ARG A 149 -14.49 6.49 -9.45
CA ARG A 149 -15.83 5.91 -9.53
C ARG A 149 -16.83 6.88 -10.16
N LEU A 150 -16.78 8.16 -9.79
CA LEU A 150 -17.71 9.18 -10.27
C LEU A 150 -17.36 9.68 -11.67
N LEU A 151 -16.07 9.72 -12.02
CA LEU A 151 -15.55 10.13 -13.33
C LEU A 151 -14.60 9.05 -13.89
N PRO A 152 -15.15 8.00 -14.53
CA PRO A 152 -14.40 6.83 -14.98
C PRO A 152 -13.29 7.13 -15.98
N GLU A 153 -13.49 8.17 -16.81
CA GLU A 153 -12.58 8.59 -17.87
C GLU A 153 -11.16 8.91 -17.37
N LEU A 154 -11.03 9.40 -16.11
CA LEU A 154 -9.74 9.66 -15.47
C LEU A 154 -8.94 8.38 -15.21
N GLY A 155 -9.63 7.28 -14.86
CA GLY A 155 -9.00 6.00 -14.53
C GLY A 155 -8.74 5.12 -15.75
N ASP A 156 -9.53 5.31 -16.81
CA ASP A 156 -9.58 4.47 -18.00
C ASP A 156 -8.65 5.00 -19.10
N THR A 157 -7.37 5.16 -18.77
CA THR A 157 -6.38 5.68 -19.72
C THR A 157 -6.07 4.61 -20.79
N LYS A 158 -6.43 4.91 -22.04
CA LYS A 158 -6.36 3.99 -23.20
C LYS A 158 -4.94 3.65 -23.67
N LYS A 159 -3.87 4.15 -23.06
CA LYS A 159 -2.47 3.83 -23.42
C LYS A 159 -1.53 3.88 -22.21
N VAL A 160 -1.29 2.74 -21.57
CA VAL A 160 0.07 2.27 -21.22
C VAL A 160 0.00 0.75 -21.36
N GLY A 161 0.91 0.20 -22.15
CA GLY A 161 0.92 -1.20 -22.56
C GLY A 161 0.82 -2.17 -21.38
N ALA A 162 0.25 -3.33 -21.68
CA ALA A 162 0.27 -4.56 -20.92
C ALA A 162 1.71 -5.13 -20.74
N SER A 163 2.69 -4.28 -20.40
CA SER A 163 4.10 -4.64 -20.31
C SER A 163 4.76 -3.94 -19.13
N VAL A 164 4.32 -4.26 -17.91
CA VAL A 164 5.24 -4.33 -16.78
C VAL A 164 5.06 -5.72 -16.16
N PRO A 165 6.01 -6.65 -16.35
CA PRO A 165 6.00 -7.88 -15.57
C PRO A 165 6.12 -7.45 -14.11
N THR A 166 5.24 -7.96 -13.26
CA THR A 166 5.41 -7.88 -11.81
C THR A 166 6.74 -8.58 -11.47
N SER A 167 7.84 -7.82 -11.43
CA SER A 167 9.16 -8.28 -11.03
C SER A 167 9.20 -8.37 -9.50
N THR A 168 8.51 -9.37 -8.99
CA THR A 168 8.96 -10.10 -7.80
C THR A 168 9.25 -11.53 -8.24
N PRO A 169 10.30 -12.20 -7.75
CA PRO A 169 10.62 -13.55 -8.16
C PRO A 169 9.46 -14.47 -7.78
N ALA A 170 8.62 -14.77 -8.76
CA ALA A 170 7.59 -15.78 -8.67
C ALA A 170 8.28 -17.13 -8.48
N GLU A 171 8.43 -17.57 -7.22
CA GLU A 171 8.69 -18.99 -6.92
C GLU A 171 7.46 -19.88 -7.14
N ASN A 172 6.39 -19.36 -7.76
CA ASN A 172 5.29 -20.15 -8.30
C ASN A 172 4.89 -19.62 -9.69
N PRO A 173 5.20 -20.33 -10.78
CA PRO A 173 4.93 -19.88 -12.16
C PRO A 173 3.46 -20.15 -12.59
N ASP A 174 2.49 -19.92 -11.70
CA ASP A 174 1.09 -20.26 -11.98
C ASP A 174 0.09 -19.33 -11.27
N GLU A 175 0.47 -18.05 -11.12
CA GLU A 175 -0.45 -16.95 -10.78
C GLU A 175 -0.90 -16.24 -12.06
N GLY A 176 -1.37 -17.01 -13.03
CA GLY A 176 -2.04 -16.54 -14.23
C GLY A 176 -3.33 -17.31 -14.42
N GLU A 177 -4.28 -17.17 -13.48
CA GLU A 177 -5.67 -17.40 -13.87
C GLU A 177 -5.98 -16.32 -14.90
N ASN A 178 -5.97 -16.73 -16.17
CA ASN A 178 -6.67 -16.05 -17.24
C ASN A 178 -8.11 -15.84 -16.75
N VAL A 179 -8.38 -14.68 -16.17
CA VAL A 179 -9.74 -14.14 -16.16
C VAL A 179 -10.04 -13.98 -17.64
N ALA A 180 -11.00 -14.75 -18.13
CA ALA A 180 -11.48 -14.66 -19.49
C ALA A 180 -11.57 -13.19 -19.89
N GLU A 181 -10.93 -12.85 -21.00
CA GLU A 181 -11.22 -11.63 -21.75
C GLU A 181 -12.66 -11.76 -22.26
N ASP A 182 -13.62 -11.50 -21.36
CA ASP A 182 -14.98 -11.23 -21.78
C ASP A 182 -15.00 -9.80 -22.33
N SER A 183 -15.15 -9.77 -23.65
CA SER A 183 -15.26 -8.62 -24.52
C SER A 183 -16.56 -7.85 -24.27
N GLU A 184 -16.57 -7.05 -23.21
CA GLU A 184 -17.37 -5.83 -23.09
C GLU A 184 -16.48 -4.70 -22.58
N PRO A 185 -16.72 -3.42 -22.94
CA PRO A 185 -16.04 -2.32 -22.28
C PRO A 185 -16.48 -2.33 -20.81
N GLU A 186 -15.66 -2.89 -19.91
CA GLU A 186 -15.89 -2.81 -18.47
C GLU A 186 -16.01 -1.33 -18.10
N LEU A 187 -17.23 -0.86 -17.83
CA LEU A 187 -17.46 0.44 -17.21
C LEU A 187 -16.58 0.51 -15.95
N ASN A 188 -15.80 1.58 -15.84
CA ASN A 188 -14.93 1.91 -14.72
C ASN A 188 -13.77 0.90 -14.54
N ARG A 189 -13.06 0.58 -15.63
CA ARG A 189 -11.94 -0.38 -15.62
C ARG A 189 -10.87 -0.02 -14.59
N GLY A 190 -10.50 1.26 -14.46
CA GLY A 190 -9.52 1.76 -13.50
C GLY A 190 -9.96 1.58 -12.05
N TRP A 191 -11.22 1.87 -11.76
CA TRP A 191 -11.79 1.63 -10.42
C TRP A 191 -11.88 0.14 -10.11
N ARG A 192 -12.38 -0.69 -11.03
CA ARG A 192 -12.44 -2.16 -10.87
C ARG A 192 -11.04 -2.76 -10.68
N TRP A 193 -10.05 -2.29 -11.43
CA TRP A 193 -8.64 -2.66 -11.24
C TRP A 193 -8.17 -2.32 -9.83
N LEU A 194 -8.47 -1.12 -9.32
CA LEU A 194 -8.11 -0.72 -7.96
C LEU A 194 -8.71 -1.66 -6.92
N ILE A 195 -10.00 -1.99 -7.00
CA ILE A 195 -10.63 -2.92 -6.05
C ILE A 195 -9.98 -4.29 -6.09
N ARG A 196 -9.75 -4.85 -7.29
CA ARG A 196 -9.06 -6.15 -7.45
C ARG A 196 -7.64 -6.09 -6.88
N ARG A 197 -6.92 -4.99 -7.09
CA ARG A 197 -5.57 -4.78 -6.53
C ARG A 197 -5.61 -4.77 -5.01
N LEU A 198 -6.52 -4.00 -4.40
CA LEU A 198 -6.69 -3.96 -2.95
C LEU A 198 -7.07 -5.32 -2.36
N CYS A 199 -7.91 -6.10 -3.06
CA CYS A 199 -8.24 -7.47 -2.66
C CYS A 199 -6.99 -8.34 -2.59
N GLY A 200 -6.10 -8.24 -3.58
CA GLY A 200 -4.81 -8.93 -3.60
C GLY A 200 -3.88 -8.53 -2.44
N LEU A 201 -3.78 -7.22 -2.16
CA LEU A 201 -2.98 -6.69 -1.04
C LEU A 201 -3.45 -7.21 0.32
N SER A 202 -4.77 -7.38 0.46
CA SER A 202 -5.46 -7.80 1.68
C SER A 202 -5.42 -9.32 1.88
N SER A 203 -5.45 -10.08 0.79
CA SER A 203 -5.50 -11.56 0.79
C SER A 203 -4.14 -12.22 1.00
N ARG A 204 -3.05 -11.62 0.51
CA ARG A 204 -1.70 -12.24 0.53
C ARG A 204 -1.13 -12.28 1.95
N ALA A 205 -1.31 -13.41 2.63
CA ALA A 205 -0.82 -13.68 4.00
C ALA A 205 0.63 -14.22 4.10
N GLY A 206 1.40 -14.21 3.00
CA GLY A 206 2.80 -14.69 2.95
C GLY A 206 3.77 -13.80 3.73
N ASP A 207 4.91 -13.42 3.13
CA ASP A 207 5.90 -12.49 3.74
C ASP A 207 5.40 -11.04 3.89
N ALA A 208 4.09 -10.84 3.79
CA ALA A 208 3.42 -9.56 3.84
C ALA A 208 3.22 -9.07 5.27
N SER A 209 3.46 -7.78 5.50
CA SER A 209 3.09 -7.15 6.77
C SER A 209 1.58 -7.29 7.05
N SER A 210 1.24 -7.52 8.30
CA SER A 210 -0.16 -7.56 8.76
C SER A 210 -0.78 -6.17 8.71
N LEU A 211 0.02 -5.12 8.90
CA LEU A 211 -0.38 -3.73 8.71
C LEU A 211 -0.89 -3.48 7.30
N ARG A 212 -0.22 -4.00 6.26
CA ARG A 212 -0.69 -3.87 4.88
C ARG A 212 -2.07 -4.51 4.69
N ARG A 213 -2.25 -5.73 5.20
CA ARG A 213 -3.53 -6.45 5.09
C ARG A 213 -4.65 -5.70 5.82
N ALA A 214 -4.38 -5.27 7.05
CA ALA A 214 -5.33 -4.50 7.85
C ALA A 214 -5.72 -3.18 7.15
N SER A 215 -4.76 -2.42 6.64
CA SER A 215 -4.99 -1.17 5.92
C SER A 215 -5.78 -1.38 4.63
N GLY A 216 -5.43 -2.41 3.86
CA GLY A 216 -6.16 -2.79 2.64
C GLY A 216 -7.61 -3.16 2.93
N MET A 217 -7.87 -3.96 3.96
CA MET A 217 -9.23 -4.34 4.36
C MET A 217 -10.03 -3.15 4.86
N LYS A 218 -9.46 -2.29 5.73
CA LYS A 218 -10.11 -1.05 6.20
C LYS A 218 -10.52 -0.15 5.03
N LEU A 219 -9.63 -0.01 4.04
CA LEU A 219 -9.91 0.75 2.83
C LEU A 219 -11.05 0.13 2.03
N ILE A 220 -11.02 -1.19 1.78
CA ILE A 220 -12.09 -1.89 1.07
C ILE A 220 -13.43 -1.74 1.80
N THR A 221 -13.47 -1.93 3.12
CA THR A 221 -14.67 -1.73 3.94
C THR A 221 -15.22 -0.32 3.75
N SER A 222 -14.35 0.69 3.79
CA SER A 222 -14.73 2.08 3.59
C SER A 222 -15.27 2.33 2.17
N ILE A 223 -14.70 1.66 1.17
CA ILE A 223 -15.17 1.71 -0.22
C ILE A 223 -16.55 1.09 -0.37
N VAL A 224 -16.73 -0.14 0.12
CA VAL A 224 -17.99 -0.88 0.06
C VAL A 224 -19.12 -0.07 0.70
N LYS A 225 -18.87 0.61 1.83
CA LYS A 225 -19.87 1.44 2.52
C LYS A 225 -20.48 2.54 1.65
N PHE A 226 -19.69 3.18 0.77
CA PHE A 226 -20.22 4.20 -0.14
C PHE A 226 -20.62 3.66 -1.52
N CYS A 227 -20.38 2.38 -1.81
CA CYS A 227 -20.79 1.78 -3.06
C CYS A 227 -22.29 1.48 -3.08
N GLU A 228 -22.85 1.42 -4.29
CA GLU A 228 -24.17 0.86 -4.54
C GLU A 228 -24.02 -0.62 -4.95
N SER A 229 -25.08 -1.40 -4.80
CA SER A 229 -25.06 -2.84 -5.11
C SER A 229 -24.63 -3.12 -6.55
N ARG A 230 -25.01 -2.24 -7.51
CA ARG A 230 -24.62 -2.33 -8.92
C ARG A 230 -23.11 -2.29 -9.15
N ASP A 231 -22.36 -1.59 -8.31
CA ASP A 231 -20.91 -1.42 -8.49
C ASP A 231 -20.14 -2.66 -8.04
N LEU A 232 -20.74 -3.48 -7.18
CA LEU A 232 -20.14 -4.71 -6.67
C LEU A 232 -20.35 -5.91 -7.60
N VAL A 233 -21.15 -5.76 -8.65
CA VAL A 233 -21.40 -6.81 -9.64
C VAL A 233 -20.08 -7.21 -10.31
N GLY A 234 -19.75 -8.50 -10.23
CA GLY A 234 -18.49 -9.08 -10.70
C GLY A 234 -17.30 -8.93 -9.74
N LEU A 235 -17.46 -8.22 -8.62
CA LEU A 235 -16.44 -8.06 -7.57
C LEU A 235 -16.76 -8.88 -6.29
N GLY A 236 -17.95 -9.48 -6.19
CA GLY A 236 -18.36 -10.25 -5.02
C GLY A 236 -17.37 -11.35 -4.62
N ILE A 237 -16.89 -12.13 -5.58
CA ILE A 237 -15.97 -13.26 -5.32
C ILE A 237 -14.61 -12.81 -4.76
N PRO A 238 -13.87 -11.87 -5.38
CA PRO A 238 -12.62 -11.39 -4.80
C PRO A 238 -12.81 -10.71 -3.43
N LEU A 239 -13.92 -10.00 -3.21
CA LEU A 239 -14.23 -9.35 -1.93
C LEU A 239 -14.50 -10.38 -0.81
N VAL A 240 -15.40 -11.33 -1.06
CA VAL A 240 -15.76 -12.38 -0.08
C VAL A 240 -14.58 -13.32 0.20
N SER A 241 -13.70 -13.55 -0.79
CA SER A 241 -12.47 -14.33 -0.60
C SER A 241 -11.55 -13.78 0.49
N ILE A 242 -11.52 -12.46 0.71
CA ILE A 242 -10.68 -11.85 1.75
C ILE A 242 -11.18 -12.28 3.14
N VAL A 243 -12.49 -12.14 3.36
CA VAL A 243 -13.15 -12.49 4.63
C VAL A 243 -12.89 -13.95 4.96
N PHE A 244 -13.08 -14.83 3.99
CA PHE A 244 -12.90 -16.27 4.18
C PHE A 244 -11.46 -16.65 4.53
N GLN A 245 -10.48 -16.06 3.85
CA GLN A 245 -9.06 -16.36 4.09
C GLN A 245 -8.59 -15.97 5.49
N VAL A 246 -9.09 -14.86 6.04
CA VAL A 246 -8.74 -14.46 7.41
C VAL A 246 -9.42 -15.36 8.44
N THR A 247 -10.67 -15.77 8.21
CA THR A 247 -11.38 -16.69 9.13
C THR A 247 -10.79 -18.10 9.16
N GLU A 248 -10.27 -18.61 8.04
CA GLU A 248 -9.60 -19.91 8.00
C GLU A 248 -8.12 -19.85 8.41
N ALA A 249 -7.51 -18.65 8.43
CA ALA A 249 -6.14 -18.50 8.88
C ALA A 249 -6.06 -18.77 10.38
N HIS A 250 -5.21 -19.72 10.78
CA HIS A 250 -4.95 -19.95 12.19
C HIS A 250 -4.53 -18.63 12.88
N PRO A 251 -5.04 -18.36 14.09
CA PRO A 251 -4.66 -17.16 14.83
C PRO A 251 -3.14 -17.07 14.91
N VAL A 252 -2.59 -15.95 14.44
CA VAL A 252 -1.16 -15.68 14.62
C VAL A 252 -0.93 -15.62 16.13
N PRO A 253 0.00 -16.41 16.69
CA PRO A 253 0.31 -16.36 18.11
C PRO A 253 0.61 -14.92 18.51
N ASP A 254 -0.04 -14.42 19.57
CA ASP A 254 0.28 -13.10 20.11
C ASP A 254 1.75 -13.12 20.52
N THR A 255 2.57 -12.40 19.75
CA THR A 255 4.00 -12.38 20.00
C THR A 255 4.32 -11.63 21.30
N GLY A 256 3.35 -10.90 21.88
CA GLY A 256 3.52 -10.13 23.11
C GLY A 256 4.43 -8.90 22.94
N PHE A 257 4.90 -8.62 21.72
CA PHE A 257 5.77 -7.48 21.41
C PHE A 257 4.95 -6.32 20.81
N PRO A 258 5.17 -5.09 21.27
CA PRO A 258 4.53 -3.91 20.71
C PRO A 258 5.10 -3.58 19.33
N GLY A 259 4.23 -3.13 18.41
CA GLY A 259 4.59 -2.68 17.07
C GLY A 259 3.39 -2.68 16.12
N ASP A 260 3.47 -1.85 15.07
CA ASP A 260 2.36 -1.61 14.13
C ASP A 260 1.78 -2.91 13.54
N ASP A 261 2.63 -3.89 13.24
CA ASP A 261 2.20 -5.20 12.71
C ASP A 261 1.49 -6.07 13.76
N ALA A 262 1.93 -6.04 15.02
CA ALA A 262 1.30 -6.79 16.10
C ALA A 262 -0.08 -6.21 16.43
N ASP A 263 -0.18 -4.87 16.45
CA ASP A 263 -1.45 -4.18 16.65
C ASP A 263 -2.41 -4.43 15.49
N ALA A 264 -1.90 -4.47 14.25
CA ALA A 264 -2.67 -4.85 13.09
C ALA A 264 -3.22 -6.28 13.22
N VAL A 265 -2.40 -7.27 13.62
CA VAL A 265 -2.84 -8.65 13.87
C VAL A 265 -3.97 -8.71 14.89
N ARG A 266 -3.85 -7.98 16.01
CA ARG A 266 -4.88 -7.94 17.05
C ARG A 266 -6.20 -7.35 16.56
N ALA A 267 -6.12 -6.35 15.67
CA ALA A 267 -7.30 -5.71 15.08
C ALA A 267 -7.92 -6.50 13.90
N MET A 268 -7.21 -7.46 13.29
CA MET A 268 -7.67 -8.19 12.11
C MET A 268 -9.07 -8.83 12.25
N PRO A 269 -9.44 -9.49 13.36
CA PRO A 269 -10.77 -10.08 13.50
C PRO A 269 -11.88 -9.05 13.40
N GLN A 270 -11.73 -7.91 14.09
CA GLN A 270 -12.72 -6.83 14.04
C GLN A 270 -12.81 -6.22 12.63
N ILE A 271 -11.67 -5.95 12.00
CA ILE A 271 -11.61 -5.41 10.63
C ILE A 271 -12.31 -6.35 9.63
N THR A 272 -12.18 -7.66 9.85
CA THR A 272 -12.81 -8.69 9.01
C THR A 272 -14.32 -8.73 9.21
N GLU A 273 -14.80 -8.64 10.45
CA GLU A 273 -16.23 -8.59 10.73
C GLU A 273 -16.86 -7.29 10.19
N ASP A 274 -16.15 -6.16 10.29
CA ASP A 274 -16.60 -4.89 9.71
C ASP A 274 -16.74 -4.98 8.18
N LEU A 275 -15.78 -5.63 7.50
CA LEU A 275 -15.84 -5.87 6.06
C LEU A 275 -17.01 -6.78 5.70
N LYS A 276 -17.17 -7.89 6.42
CA LYS A 276 -18.27 -8.83 6.24
C LYS A 276 -19.63 -8.14 6.44
N GLY A 277 -19.78 -7.35 7.49
CA GLY A 277 -20.98 -6.57 7.76
C GLY A 277 -21.32 -5.62 6.59
N ALA A 278 -20.34 -4.86 6.11
CA ALA A 278 -20.53 -3.97 4.96
C ALA A 278 -20.90 -4.71 3.67
N LEU A 279 -20.33 -5.90 3.42
CA LEU A 279 -20.69 -6.72 2.25
C LEU A 279 -22.11 -7.29 2.36
N VAL A 280 -22.48 -7.80 3.54
CA VAL A 280 -23.84 -8.32 3.79
C VAL A 280 -24.88 -7.21 3.67
N GLU A 281 -24.58 -6.01 4.16
CA GLU A 281 -25.46 -4.85 4.03
C GLU A 281 -25.70 -4.47 2.56
N LYS A 282 -24.66 -4.52 1.71
CA LYS A 282 -24.73 -4.07 0.31
C LYS A 282 -25.22 -5.12 -0.68
N LEU A 283 -24.87 -6.39 -0.48
CA LEU A 283 -25.27 -7.52 -1.36
C LEU A 283 -26.55 -8.20 -0.87
N GLY A 284 -26.87 -8.05 0.42
CA GLY A 284 -27.91 -8.84 1.07
C GLY A 284 -27.41 -10.22 1.51
N VAL A 285 -28.15 -10.82 2.45
CA VAL A 285 -27.76 -12.07 3.11
C VAL A 285 -27.71 -13.25 2.12
N ALA A 286 -28.70 -13.36 1.23
CA ALA A 286 -28.81 -14.49 0.30
C ALA A 286 -27.64 -14.53 -0.70
N GLU A 287 -27.37 -13.41 -1.38
CA GLU A 287 -26.27 -13.29 -2.35
C GLU A 287 -24.91 -13.49 -1.67
N PHE A 288 -24.73 -12.92 -0.47
CA PHE A 288 -23.49 -13.13 0.29
C PHE A 288 -23.25 -14.60 0.63
N LEU A 289 -24.29 -15.34 1.05
CA LEU A 289 -24.17 -16.76 1.38
C LEU A 289 -23.81 -17.59 0.14
N GLU A 290 -24.42 -17.32 -1.01
CA GLU A 290 -24.11 -18.00 -2.28
C GLU A 290 -22.67 -17.72 -2.76
N LEU A 291 -22.22 -16.47 -2.64
CA LEU A 291 -20.83 -16.12 -2.93
C LEU A 291 -19.87 -16.79 -1.95
N SER A 292 -20.25 -16.90 -0.67
CA SER A 292 -19.40 -17.52 0.35
C SER A 292 -19.23 -19.03 0.15
N SER A 293 -20.27 -19.74 -0.29
CA SER A 293 -20.18 -21.16 -0.64
C SER A 293 -19.32 -21.35 -1.89
N SER A 294 -19.55 -20.53 -2.93
CA SER A 294 -18.74 -20.52 -4.15
C SER A 294 -17.25 -20.27 -3.87
N VAL A 295 -16.93 -19.32 -2.99
CA VAL A 295 -15.55 -19.03 -2.56
C VAL A 295 -14.95 -20.20 -1.79
N ARG A 296 -15.71 -20.83 -0.89
CA ARG A 296 -15.27 -22.00 -0.12
C ARG A 296 -14.92 -23.17 -1.06
N ASP A 297 -15.76 -23.43 -2.05
CA ASP A 297 -15.55 -24.49 -3.04
C ASP A 297 -14.35 -24.19 -3.93
N ARG A 298 -14.17 -22.94 -4.35
CA ARG A 298 -12.94 -22.52 -5.08
C ARG A 298 -11.69 -22.73 -4.23
N HIS A 299 -11.73 -22.39 -2.94
CA HIS A 299 -10.58 -22.55 -2.05
C HIS A 299 -10.26 -24.04 -1.82
N SER A 300 -11.28 -24.87 -1.60
CA SER A 300 -11.11 -26.32 -1.44
C SER A 300 -10.56 -26.97 -2.71
N LEU A 301 -11.09 -26.61 -3.89
CA LEU A 301 -10.62 -27.07 -5.19
C LEU A 301 -9.17 -26.67 -5.44
N ARG A 302 -8.81 -25.41 -5.18
CA ARG A 302 -7.42 -24.93 -5.30
C ARG A 302 -6.47 -25.68 -4.36
N LYS A 303 -6.88 -25.99 -3.12
CA LYS A 303 -6.10 -26.83 -2.19
C LYS A 303 -5.85 -28.23 -2.78
N VAL A 304 -6.87 -28.86 -3.36
CA VAL A 304 -6.75 -30.18 -4.00
C VAL A 304 -5.85 -30.14 -5.23
N GLN A 305 -6.03 -29.15 -6.10
CA GLN A 305 -5.21 -28.96 -7.31
C GLN A 305 -3.73 -28.71 -6.96
N ARG A 306 -3.43 -27.90 -5.95
CA ARG A 306 -2.06 -27.68 -5.46
C ARG A 306 -1.41 -28.99 -4.99
N LYS A 307 -2.14 -29.82 -4.23
CA LYS A 307 -1.67 -31.14 -3.80
C LYS A 307 -1.44 -32.08 -4.99
N ARG A 308 -2.34 -32.08 -5.98
CA ARG A 308 -2.20 -32.89 -7.20
C ARG A 308 -0.99 -32.46 -8.04
N LYS A 309 -0.85 -31.16 -8.34
CA LYS A 309 0.32 -30.59 -9.05
C LYS A 309 1.63 -30.92 -8.32
N GLN A 310 1.66 -30.81 -6.99
CA GLN A 310 2.84 -31.15 -6.20
C GLN A 310 3.21 -32.65 -6.29
N LYS A 311 2.22 -33.55 -6.31
CA LYS A 311 2.44 -34.98 -6.51
C LYS A 311 2.92 -35.27 -7.93
N THR A 312 2.29 -34.71 -8.95
CA THR A 312 2.69 -34.89 -10.36
C THR A 312 4.10 -34.36 -10.62
N LEU A 313 4.46 -33.17 -10.12
CA LEU A 313 5.82 -32.61 -10.24
C LEU A 313 6.87 -33.48 -9.53
N ALA A 314 6.50 -34.12 -8.43
CA ALA A 314 7.40 -35.02 -7.72
C ALA A 314 7.74 -36.29 -8.53
N VAL A 315 6.79 -36.75 -9.35
CA VAL A 315 6.94 -37.96 -10.18
C VAL A 315 7.58 -37.62 -11.52
N SER A 316 7.16 -36.53 -12.16
CA SER A 316 7.63 -36.13 -13.50
C SER A 316 9.04 -35.51 -13.50
N ASN A 317 9.40 -34.73 -12.48
CA ASN A 317 10.68 -34.02 -12.44
C ASN A 317 11.28 -33.99 -11.01
N PRO A 318 11.84 -35.13 -10.55
CA PRO A 318 12.40 -35.24 -9.19
C PRO A 318 13.56 -34.27 -8.94
N GLU A 319 14.35 -33.95 -9.96
CA GLU A 319 15.49 -33.03 -9.87
C GLU A 319 15.08 -31.59 -9.55
N ILE A 320 14.02 -31.08 -10.19
CA ILE A 320 13.50 -29.72 -9.92
C ILE A 320 12.98 -29.64 -8.49
N LYS A 321 12.34 -30.71 -8.00
CA LYS A 321 11.88 -30.80 -6.60
C LYS A 321 13.06 -30.84 -5.63
N ALA A 322 14.13 -31.57 -5.95
CA ALA A 322 15.35 -31.61 -5.15
C ALA A 322 16.05 -30.25 -5.10
N LYS A 323 16.20 -29.55 -6.25
CA LYS A 323 16.78 -28.20 -6.34
C LYS A 323 15.98 -27.18 -5.52
N ARG A 324 14.65 -27.20 -5.59
CA ARG A 324 13.78 -26.35 -4.75
C ARG A 324 13.93 -26.64 -3.25
N ARG A 325 14.08 -27.92 -2.87
CA ARG A 325 14.36 -28.30 -1.47
C ARG A 325 15.72 -27.78 -1.01
N MET A 326 16.75 -27.89 -1.84
CA MET A 326 18.08 -27.34 -1.56
C MET A 326 18.06 -25.81 -1.41
N LYS A 327 17.35 -25.08 -2.30
CA LYS A 327 17.18 -23.62 -2.21
C LYS A 327 16.48 -23.19 -0.91
N ARG A 328 15.39 -23.86 -0.53
CA ARG A 328 14.71 -23.60 0.76
C ARG A 328 15.60 -23.89 1.96
N ASN A 329 16.40 -24.95 1.91
CA ASN A 329 17.37 -25.25 2.97
C ASN A 329 18.45 -24.16 3.07
N LEU A 330 18.92 -23.63 1.94
CA LEU A 330 19.88 -22.53 1.89
C LEU A 330 19.28 -21.23 2.46
N GLN A 331 18.05 -20.87 2.07
CA GLN A 331 17.34 -19.71 2.61
C GLN A 331 17.12 -19.84 4.12
N LYS A 332 16.72 -21.02 4.61
CA LYS A 332 16.61 -21.28 6.06
C LYS A 332 17.96 -21.14 6.78
N LYS A 333 19.05 -21.55 6.14
CA LYS A 333 20.41 -21.39 6.68
C LYS A 333 20.83 -19.91 6.72
N GLN A 334 20.51 -19.13 5.68
CA GLN A 334 20.75 -17.69 5.63
C GLN A 334 19.94 -16.95 6.70
N LYS A 335 18.63 -17.20 6.78
CA LYS A 335 17.76 -16.60 7.80
C LYS A 335 18.23 -16.89 9.22
N ARG A 336 18.63 -18.14 9.52
CA ARG A 336 19.22 -18.48 10.84
C ARG A 336 20.52 -17.73 11.11
N LYS A 337 21.35 -17.47 10.08
CA LYS A 337 22.58 -16.67 10.21
C LYS A 337 22.25 -15.21 10.50
N GLU A 338 21.30 -14.62 9.77
CA GLU A 338 20.81 -13.26 10.00
C GLU A 338 20.22 -13.10 11.41
N GLU A 339 19.34 -14.02 11.83
CA GLU A 339 18.78 -14.05 13.20
C GLU A 339 19.88 -14.19 14.26
N THR A 340 20.92 -14.98 13.99
CA THR A 340 22.07 -15.14 14.90
C THR A 340 22.90 -13.88 14.97
N GLN A 341 23.19 -13.24 13.83
CA GLN A 341 23.91 -11.96 13.76
C GLN A 341 23.14 -10.86 14.47
N GLU A 342 21.82 -10.78 14.25
CA GLU A 342 20.94 -9.86 14.92
C GLU A 342 20.95 -10.09 16.44
N ARG A 343 20.91 -11.36 16.88
CA ARG A 343 21.03 -11.72 18.31
C ARG A 343 22.39 -11.35 18.91
N ILE A 344 23.48 -11.49 18.16
CA ILE A 344 24.84 -11.09 18.58
C ILE A 344 24.91 -9.57 18.74
N LEU A 345 24.42 -8.80 17.76
CA LEU A 345 24.34 -7.33 17.82
C LEU A 345 23.47 -6.87 19.00
N ARG A 346 22.37 -7.57 19.28
CA ARG A 346 21.49 -7.33 20.44
C ARG A 346 22.20 -7.61 21.79
N LYS A 347 23.08 -8.62 21.87
CA LYS A 347 23.91 -8.90 23.06
C LYS A 347 25.07 -7.90 23.24
N GLY A 348 25.61 -7.36 22.15
CA GLY A 348 26.62 -6.29 22.19
C GLY A 348 26.07 -5.00 22.79
N LYS A 349 24.85 -4.60 22.43
CA LYS A 349 24.19 -3.39 22.96
C LYS A 349 23.85 -3.47 24.45
N THR A 350 23.53 -4.65 24.98
CA THR A 350 23.18 -4.82 26.41
C THR A 350 24.39 -4.81 27.34
N ARG A 351 25.62 -4.99 26.83
CA ARG A 351 26.84 -5.02 27.65
C ARG A 351 27.44 -3.63 27.95
N VAL A 352 27.05 -2.59 27.20
CA VAL A 352 27.57 -1.21 27.38
C VAL A 352 26.78 -0.40 28.42
N SER A 353 25.62 -0.89 28.91
CA SER A 353 24.74 -0.13 29.81
C SER A 353 24.94 -0.39 31.32
N ARG A 354 25.94 -1.16 31.76
CA ARG A 354 26.15 -1.50 33.19
C ARG A 354 27.54 -1.19 33.72
N GLY A 355 28.03 0.02 33.47
CA GLY A 355 29.29 0.47 34.05
C GLY A 355 29.43 1.98 34.04
N SER A 356 28.70 2.68 34.92
CA SER A 356 29.12 3.93 35.59
C SER A 356 27.89 4.65 36.18
N PHE A 357 27.77 4.64 37.51
CA PHE A 357 27.48 5.79 38.39
C PHE A 357 27.01 5.28 39.75
N SER A 358 27.95 5.13 40.68
CA SER A 358 27.68 5.19 42.12
C SER A 358 28.80 6.02 42.75
N LEU A 359 28.62 7.34 42.76
CA LEU A 359 29.32 8.22 43.70
C LEU A 359 28.37 8.38 44.88
N ASN A 360 28.64 7.62 45.95
CA ASN A 360 28.02 7.85 47.24
C ASN A 360 28.54 9.18 47.78
N HIS A 361 27.62 10.12 47.99
CA HIS A 361 27.77 11.18 48.96
C HIS A 361 27.60 10.55 50.34
N ASP A 362 28.60 10.77 51.20
CA ASP A 362 28.49 11.08 52.63
C ASP A 362 29.78 10.61 53.32
N ASP A 363 30.64 11.56 53.70
CA ASP A 363 30.86 11.79 55.12
C ASP A 363 31.69 13.05 55.42
N LYS A 364 31.42 13.57 56.61
CA LYS A 364 31.79 14.87 57.17
C LYS A 364 33.27 15.00 57.56
N SER A 365 33.65 16.28 57.68
CA SER A 365 34.62 16.90 58.61
C SER A 365 36.09 16.48 58.55
N GLU A 366 36.96 17.43 58.21
CA GLU A 366 37.95 17.99 59.15
C GLU A 366 38.69 19.22 58.55
N PHE A 367 38.79 20.27 59.39
CA PHE A 367 39.53 21.53 59.31
C PHE A 367 39.11 22.66 58.34
#